data_AF-A0A5C6FLL5-F1
#
_entry.id   AF-A0A5C6FLL5-F1
#
_cell.length_a   1.000
_cell.length_b   1.000
_cell.length_c   1.000
_cell.angle_alpha   90.00
_cell.angle_beta   90.00
_cell.angle_gamma   90.00
#
_symmetry.space_group_name_H-M   'P 1'
#
loop_
_entity.id
_entity.type
_entity.pdbx_description
1 polymer ?
#
loop_
_entity_poly.entity_id
_entity_poly.type
_entity_poly.pdbx_seq_one_letter_code
_entity_poly.pdbx_strand_id
1 'polypeptide(L)'
;MSASATTARRKKTIVDSEVQGGILRKIALHWVALFFCNTLALMIWLRLFEQPEAGWSEAFQECWTRFLPFFIVTMTLIPAFIWDTLKLTNRFAGPISRLRQALRDAGEGRPVGPLKFRTSDYWAEMADDFNRLIRRIASQEAGTGADSDNGVDAEVAS
;
A
#
# COMPACT_ATOMS: atom_id res chain seq x y z
N MET A 1 10.75 -41.88 20.47
CA MET A 1 11.74 -41.05 19.74
C MET A 1 10.97 -40.19 18.74
N SER A 2 11.38 -38.93 18.63
CA SER A 2 10.54 -37.74 18.43
C SER A 2 9.87 -37.59 17.06
N ALA A 3 8.63 -37.10 17.08
CA ALA A 3 7.86 -36.68 15.92
C ALA A 3 8.43 -35.36 15.33
N SER A 4 8.76 -35.38 14.04
CA SER A 4 9.22 -34.20 13.30
C SER A 4 8.01 -33.38 12.86
N ALA A 5 7.80 -32.23 13.49
CA ALA A 5 6.75 -31.29 13.10
C ALA A 5 7.18 -30.54 11.82
N THR A 6 6.63 -30.95 10.67
CA THR A 6 6.74 -30.20 9.41
C THR A 6 6.08 -28.83 9.57
N THR A 7 6.91 -27.79 9.62
CA THR A 7 6.46 -26.40 9.64
C THR A 7 5.79 -26.06 8.30
N ALA A 8 4.46 -26.10 8.27
CA ALA A 8 3.68 -25.70 7.11
C ALA A 8 3.94 -24.20 6.79
N ARG A 9 4.67 -23.97 5.71
CA ARG A 9 5.00 -22.65 5.15
C ARG A 9 3.71 -21.88 4.87
N ARG A 10 3.43 -20.85 5.66
CA ARG A 10 2.22 -20.02 5.59
C ARG A 10 2.22 -19.20 4.29
N LYS A 11 1.62 -19.76 3.23
CA LYS A 11 1.40 -19.13 1.92
C LYS A 11 0.23 -18.14 2.02
N LYS A 12 0.46 -16.99 2.64
CA LYS A 12 -0.47 -15.84 2.61
C LYS A 12 0.10 -14.77 1.68
N THR A 13 0.06 -15.06 0.40
CA THR A 13 0.23 -14.06 -0.66
C THR A 13 -1.11 -14.08 -1.39
N ILE A 14 -1.76 -12.92 -1.52
CA ILE A 14 -3.14 -12.74 -2.02
C ILE A 14 -4.21 -12.89 -0.91
N VAL A 15 -4.38 -11.85 -0.08
CA VAL A 15 -5.61 -11.68 0.73
C VAL A 15 -6.22 -10.29 0.55
N ASP A 16 -5.53 -9.34 -0.07
CA ASP A 16 -6.08 -7.99 -0.35
C ASP A 16 -6.43 -7.76 -1.83
N SER A 17 -6.89 -8.82 -2.53
CA SER A 17 -7.19 -8.78 -3.97
C SER A 17 -8.40 -7.91 -4.35
N GLU A 18 -9.24 -7.55 -3.38
CA GLU A 18 -10.46 -6.78 -3.64
C GLU A 18 -10.18 -5.27 -3.76
N VAL A 19 -9.37 -4.72 -2.84
CA VAL A 19 -8.94 -3.30 -2.90
C VAL A 19 -7.86 -3.09 -3.97
N GLN A 20 -6.97 -4.07 -4.15
CA GLN A 20 -5.92 -4.02 -5.18
C GLN A 20 -6.47 -4.23 -6.60
N GLY A 21 -7.54 -5.03 -6.76
CA GLY A 21 -8.22 -5.20 -8.04
C GLY A 21 -8.85 -3.92 -8.57
N GLY A 22 -9.41 -3.08 -7.68
CA GLY A 22 -9.98 -1.78 -8.05
C GLY A 22 -8.94 -0.79 -8.57
N ILE A 23 -7.79 -0.67 -7.89
CA ILE A 23 -6.68 0.19 -8.32
C ILE A 23 -6.08 -0.33 -9.64
N LEU A 24 -5.84 -1.65 -9.71
CA LEU A 24 -5.31 -2.30 -10.91
C LEU A 24 -6.20 -2.07 -12.14
N ARG A 25 -7.52 -2.22 -11.98
CA ARG A 25 -8.49 -1.98 -13.05
C ARG A 25 -8.49 -0.52 -13.50
N LYS A 26 -8.43 0.43 -12.56
CA LYS A 26 -8.35 1.86 -12.90
C LYS A 26 -7.06 2.17 -13.68
N ILE A 27 -5.91 1.66 -13.24
CA ILE A 27 -4.63 1.85 -13.92
C ILE A 27 -4.69 1.27 -15.34
N ALA A 28 -5.19 0.04 -15.48
CA ALA A 28 -5.34 -0.62 -16.77
C ALA A 28 -6.29 0.17 -17.71
N LEU A 29 -7.42 0.66 -17.21
CA LEU A 29 -8.36 1.48 -17.99
C LEU A 29 -7.74 2.79 -18.48
N HIS A 30 -7.05 3.52 -17.60
CA HIS A 30 -6.35 4.75 -17.99
C HIS A 30 -5.27 4.47 -19.03
N TRP A 31 -4.60 3.32 -18.93
CA TRP A 31 -3.60 2.90 -19.89
C TRP A 31 -4.17 2.56 -21.27
N VAL A 32 -5.28 1.83 -21.33
CA VAL A 32 -5.99 1.57 -22.60
C VAL A 32 -6.48 2.88 -23.21
N ALA A 33 -7.03 3.78 -22.39
CA ALA A 33 -7.46 5.10 -22.85
C ALA A 33 -6.28 5.93 -23.39
N LEU A 34 -5.15 5.95 -22.67
CA LEU A 34 -3.91 6.62 -23.10
C LEU A 34 -3.41 6.05 -24.42
N PHE A 35 -3.34 4.72 -24.53
CA PHE A 35 -2.89 4.03 -25.74
C PHE A 35 -3.79 4.37 -26.94
N PHE A 36 -5.10 4.34 -26.74
CA PHE A 36 -6.07 4.67 -27.80
C PHE A 36 -5.97 6.13 -28.22
N CYS A 37 -5.95 7.07 -27.26
CA CYS A 37 -5.78 8.49 -27.54
C CYS A 37 -4.45 8.79 -28.24
N ASN A 38 -3.36 8.14 -27.82
CA ASN A 38 -2.05 8.31 -28.43
C ASN A 38 -2.01 7.78 -29.87
N THR A 39 -2.59 6.59 -30.11
CA THR A 39 -2.72 6.01 -31.46
C THR A 39 -3.55 6.92 -32.36
N LEU A 40 -4.67 7.43 -31.87
CA LEU A 40 -5.54 8.34 -32.63
C LEU A 40 -4.83 9.66 -32.94
N ALA A 41 -4.10 10.23 -31.97
CA ALA A 41 -3.31 11.44 -32.17
C ALA A 41 -2.21 11.24 -33.22
N LEU A 42 -1.49 10.12 -33.19
CA LEU A 42 -0.48 9.76 -34.19
C LEU A 42 -1.10 9.57 -35.57
N MET A 43 -2.26 8.90 -35.67
CA MET A 43 -2.98 8.76 -36.94
C MET A 43 -3.41 10.12 -37.52
N ILE A 44 -3.98 11.00 -36.68
CA ILE A 44 -4.37 12.35 -37.12
C ILE A 44 -3.14 13.13 -37.56
N TRP A 45 -2.04 13.05 -36.83
CA TRP A 45 -0.79 13.71 -37.17
C TRP A 45 -0.24 13.22 -38.52
N LEU A 46 -0.15 11.91 -38.71
CA LEU A 46 0.40 11.28 -39.91
C LEU A 46 -0.44 11.66 -41.14
N ARG A 47 -1.77 11.69 -40.98
CA ARG A 47 -2.66 12.16 -42.04
C ARG A 47 -2.55 13.66 -42.29
N LEU A 48 -2.49 14.49 -41.26
CA LEU A 48 -2.52 15.95 -41.45
C LEU A 48 -1.21 16.50 -42.03
N PHE A 49 -0.06 15.91 -41.66
CA PHE A 49 1.25 16.49 -41.97
C PHE A 49 2.11 15.64 -42.90
N GLU A 50 1.91 14.33 -42.97
CA GLU A 50 2.80 13.42 -43.72
C GLU A 50 2.12 12.89 -44.99
N GLN A 51 0.87 12.43 -44.88
CA GLN A 51 0.11 11.83 -46.00
C GLN A 51 -1.39 12.22 -45.97
N PRO A 52 -1.76 13.42 -46.42
CA PRO A 52 -3.16 13.89 -46.43
C PRO A 52 -4.08 13.11 -47.38
N GLU A 53 -3.51 12.56 -48.45
CA GLU A 53 -4.21 11.76 -49.46
C GLU A 53 -4.48 10.31 -49.01
N ALA A 54 -3.78 9.83 -47.98
CA ALA A 54 -3.85 8.43 -47.55
C ALA A 54 -5.21 8.09 -46.94
N GLY A 55 -5.67 6.87 -47.23
CA GLY A 55 -6.86 6.30 -46.62
C GLY A 55 -6.66 6.01 -45.11
N TRP A 56 -7.76 5.95 -44.36
CA TRP A 56 -7.71 5.65 -42.91
C TRP A 56 -7.05 4.30 -42.59
N SER A 57 -7.19 3.31 -43.48
CA SER A 57 -6.56 1.99 -43.33
C SER A 57 -5.05 2.03 -43.56
N GLU A 58 -4.59 2.84 -44.52
CA GLU A 58 -3.17 3.00 -44.86
C GLU A 58 -2.46 3.75 -43.73
N ALA A 59 -3.04 4.85 -43.27
CA ALA A 59 -2.54 5.60 -42.12
C ALA A 59 -2.43 4.72 -40.85
N PHE A 60 -3.39 3.81 -40.65
CA PHE A 60 -3.34 2.85 -39.55
C PHE A 60 -2.20 1.83 -39.72
N GLN A 61 -2.05 1.21 -40.90
CA GLN A 61 -0.96 0.26 -41.15
C GLN A 61 0.41 0.91 -41.02
N GLU A 62 0.58 2.13 -41.50
CA GLU A 62 1.83 2.86 -41.41
C GLU A 62 2.14 3.28 -39.97
N CYS A 63 1.13 3.75 -39.23
CA CYS A 63 1.27 4.01 -37.80
C CYS A 63 1.65 2.73 -37.04
N TRP A 64 1.00 1.60 -37.36
CA TRP A 64 1.25 0.33 -36.68
C TRP A 64 2.67 -0.19 -36.96
N THR A 65 3.13 -0.16 -38.21
CA THR A 65 4.45 -0.65 -38.59
C THR A 65 5.57 0.25 -38.11
N ARG A 66 5.41 1.57 -38.22
CA ARG A 66 6.43 2.56 -37.83
C ARG A 66 6.58 2.68 -36.32
N PHE A 67 5.46 2.64 -35.58
CA PHE A 67 5.46 2.78 -34.12
C PHE A 67 5.33 1.45 -33.37
N LEU A 68 5.41 0.30 -34.06
CA LEU A 68 5.38 -1.03 -33.45
C LEU A 68 6.34 -1.17 -32.27
N PRO A 69 7.62 -0.74 -32.37
CA PRO A 69 8.56 -0.85 -31.25
C PRO A 69 8.09 -0.07 -30.03
N PHE A 70 7.50 1.12 -30.25
CA PHE A 70 6.96 1.95 -29.18
C PHE A 70 5.76 1.29 -28.49
N PHE A 71 4.86 0.67 -29.26
CA PHE A 71 3.73 -0.07 -28.69
C PHE A 71 4.18 -1.29 -27.87
N ILE A 72 5.20 -2.02 -28.33
CA ILE A 72 5.77 -3.15 -27.58
C ILE A 72 6.38 -2.68 -26.25
N VAL A 73 7.17 -1.60 -26.27
CA VAL A 73 7.76 -1.02 -25.05
C VAL A 73 6.65 -0.59 -24.07
N THR A 74 5.67 0.13 -24.60
CA THR A 74 4.49 0.62 -23.86
C THR A 74 3.73 -0.54 -23.22
N MET A 75 3.44 -1.61 -23.97
CA MET A 75 2.81 -2.83 -23.44
C MET A 75 3.66 -3.54 -22.38
N THR A 76 4.98 -3.57 -22.53
CA THR A 76 5.91 -4.22 -21.59
C THR A 76 6.06 -3.44 -20.28
N LEU A 77 5.92 -2.12 -20.34
CA LEU A 77 5.96 -1.26 -19.15
C LEU A 77 4.72 -1.44 -18.26
N ILE A 78 3.57 -1.84 -18.81
CA ILE A 78 2.33 -2.06 -18.05
C ILE A 78 2.53 -3.05 -16.89
N PRO A 79 2.94 -4.32 -17.12
CA PRO A 79 3.10 -5.28 -16.03
C PRO A 79 4.19 -4.88 -15.04
N ALA A 80 5.28 -4.25 -15.51
CA ALA A 80 6.34 -3.75 -14.64
C ALA A 80 5.84 -2.64 -13.71
N PHE A 81 5.10 -1.67 -14.25
CA PHE A 81 4.54 -0.56 -13.50
C PHE A 81 3.45 -1.00 -12.52
N ILE A 82 2.59 -1.93 -12.95
CA ILE A 82 1.61 -2.57 -12.08
C ILE A 82 2.31 -3.27 -10.91
N TRP A 83 3.33 -4.07 -11.19
CA TRP A 83 4.05 -4.82 -10.17
C TRP A 83 4.70 -3.89 -9.15
N ASP A 84 5.35 -2.83 -9.62
CA ASP A 84 6.00 -1.85 -8.75
C ASP A 84 5.00 -1.06 -7.90
N THR A 85 3.90 -0.60 -8.52
CA THR A 85 2.81 0.08 -7.81
C THR A 85 2.20 -0.82 -6.74
N LEU A 86 1.90 -2.07 -7.08
CA LEU A 86 1.35 -3.03 -6.12
C LEU A 86 2.33 -3.32 -4.97
N LYS A 87 3.63 -3.45 -5.27
CA LYS A 87 4.65 -3.66 -4.25
C LYS A 87 4.74 -2.47 -3.30
N LEU A 88 4.66 -1.26 -3.83
CA LEU A 88 4.64 -0.03 -3.05
C LEU A 88 3.37 0.05 -2.18
N THR A 89 2.18 -0.14 -2.75
CA THR A 89 0.91 -0.12 -2.00
C THR A 89 0.87 -1.18 -0.90
N ASN A 90 1.35 -2.40 -1.17
CA ASN A 90 1.43 -3.47 -0.16
C ASN A 90 2.35 -3.10 1.02
N ARG A 91 3.47 -2.44 0.72
CA ARG A 91 4.40 -1.93 1.74
C ARG A 91 3.77 -0.84 2.60
N PHE A 92 2.80 -0.07 2.08
CA PHE A 92 2.04 0.90 2.86
C PHE A 92 0.85 0.29 3.63
N ALA A 93 0.11 -0.65 3.02
CA ALA A 93 -1.11 -1.23 3.58
C ALA A 93 -0.88 -2.10 4.84
N GLY A 94 0.25 -2.83 4.89
CA GLY A 94 0.58 -3.69 6.03
C GLY A 94 0.74 -2.91 7.34
N PRO A 95 1.64 -1.91 7.41
CA PRO A 95 1.84 -1.09 8.61
C PRO A 95 0.58 -0.35 9.09
N ILE A 96 -0.19 0.25 8.18
CA ILE A 96 -1.38 1.02 8.55
C ILE A 96 -2.49 0.15 9.17
N SER A 97 -2.65 -1.09 8.67
CA SER A 97 -3.61 -2.05 9.22
C SER A 97 -3.24 -2.44 10.66
N ARG A 98 -1.96 -2.69 10.92
CA ARG A 98 -1.44 -2.98 12.26
C ARG A 98 -1.60 -1.80 13.21
N LEU A 99 -1.35 -0.58 12.74
CA LEU A 99 -1.57 0.63 13.53
C LEU A 99 -3.05 0.80 13.89
N ARG A 100 -3.97 0.60 12.93
CA ARG A 100 -5.41 0.68 13.17
C ARG A 100 -5.88 -0.31 14.23
N GLN A 101 -5.34 -1.53 14.23
CA GLN A 101 -5.63 -2.53 15.26
C GLN A 101 -5.10 -2.08 16.63
N ALA A 102 -3.84 -1.67 16.71
CA ALA A 102 -3.23 -1.18 17.94
C ALA A 102 -3.96 0.04 18.53
N LEU A 103 -4.42 0.96 17.69
CA LEU A 103 -5.20 2.12 18.12
C LEU A 103 -6.58 1.72 18.68
N ARG A 104 -7.23 0.72 18.08
CA ARG A 104 -8.50 0.18 18.58
C ARG A 104 -8.32 -0.51 19.92
N ASP A 105 -7.30 -1.36 20.05
CA ASP A 105 -7.00 -2.06 21.30
C ASP A 105 -6.69 -1.05 22.42
N ALA A 106 -5.94 0.02 22.12
CA ALA A 106 -5.64 1.09 23.07
C ALA A 106 -6.89 1.88 23.47
N GLY A 107 -7.78 2.19 22.52
CA GLY A 107 -9.03 2.89 22.80
C GLY A 107 -10.01 2.08 23.65
N GLU A 108 -9.89 0.76 23.66
CA GLU A 108 -10.68 -0.15 24.48
C GLU A 108 -10.02 -0.48 25.83
N GLY A 109 -8.90 0.18 26.17
CA GLY A 109 -8.18 -0.03 27.43
C GLY A 109 -7.45 -1.37 27.51
N ARG A 110 -7.26 -2.07 26.38
CA ARG A 110 -6.49 -3.32 26.35
C ARG A 110 -5.00 -3.00 26.37
N PRO A 111 -4.17 -3.82 27.03
CA PRO A 111 -2.72 -3.60 27.03
C PRO A 111 -2.17 -3.78 25.61
N VAL A 112 -1.62 -2.70 25.04
CA VAL A 112 -1.02 -2.70 23.70
C VAL A 112 0.50 -2.71 23.81
N GLY A 113 1.13 -3.74 23.24
CA GLY A 113 2.59 -3.81 23.15
C GLY A 113 3.18 -2.79 22.18
N PRO A 114 4.48 -2.43 22.32
CA PRO A 114 5.13 -1.44 21.46
C PRO A 114 5.11 -1.86 19.99
N LEU A 115 4.68 -0.93 19.13
CA LEU A 115 4.61 -1.11 17.69
C LEU A 115 6.02 -0.95 17.11
N LYS A 116 6.51 -1.98 16.43
CA LYS A 116 7.78 -1.89 15.68
C LYS A 116 7.52 -2.18 14.22
N PHE A 117 7.69 -1.17 13.37
CA PHE A 117 7.74 -1.34 11.92
C PHE A 117 9.17 -1.59 11.45
N ARG A 118 9.31 -2.17 10.26
CA ARG A 118 10.61 -2.50 9.68
C ARG A 118 11.32 -1.20 9.24
N THR A 119 12.61 -1.10 9.55
CA THR A 119 13.50 0.09 9.49
C THR A 119 13.59 0.82 8.14
N SER A 120 12.94 0.35 7.06
CA SER A 120 13.00 0.96 5.72
C SER A 120 11.72 1.69 5.29
N ASP A 121 10.73 1.82 6.17
CA ASP A 121 9.40 2.26 5.78
C ASP A 121 9.09 3.67 6.31
N TYR A 122 8.38 4.46 5.50
CA TYR A 122 7.85 5.81 5.79
C TYR A 122 7.06 5.93 7.13
N TRP A 123 6.86 4.82 7.84
CA TRP A 123 6.02 4.68 9.03
C TRP A 123 6.82 4.57 10.33
N ALA A 124 8.16 4.54 10.28
CA ALA A 124 8.98 4.40 11.49
C ALA A 124 8.69 5.51 12.51
N GLU A 125 8.63 6.77 12.06
CA GLU A 125 8.30 7.93 12.89
C GLU A 125 6.90 7.81 13.51
N MET A 126 5.91 7.35 12.73
CA MET A 126 4.55 7.14 13.24
C MET A 126 4.45 6.03 14.30
N ALA A 127 5.27 4.98 14.19
CA ALA A 127 5.37 3.98 15.27
C ALA A 127 6.00 4.57 16.52
N ASP A 128 7.03 5.40 16.38
CA ASP A 128 7.69 6.03 17.52
C ASP A 128 6.74 6.98 18.25
N ASP A 129 5.96 7.77 17.52
CA ASP A 129 4.92 8.64 18.08
C ASP A 129 3.82 7.84 18.79
N PHE A 130 3.34 6.76 18.17
CA PHE A 130 2.36 5.87 18.81
C PHE A 130 2.91 5.26 20.10
N ASN A 131 4.16 4.77 20.07
CA ASN A 131 4.81 4.20 21.25
C ASN A 131 5.02 5.24 22.36
N ARG A 132 5.32 6.50 22.01
CA ARG A 132 5.40 7.60 22.97
C ARG A 132 4.06 7.83 23.67
N LEU A 133 2.95 7.82 22.92
CA LEU A 133 1.61 7.98 23.47
C LEU A 133 1.25 6.84 24.44
N ILE A 134 1.44 5.58 24.04
CA ILE A 134 1.14 4.42 24.89
C ILE A 134 1.98 4.42 26.17
N ARG A 135 3.28 4.76 26.10
CA ARG A 135 4.12 4.90 27.30
C ARG A 135 3.61 5.98 28.25
N ARG A 136 3.11 7.10 27.72
CA ARG A 136 2.54 8.17 28.54
C ARG A 136 1.28 7.71 29.26
N ILE A 137 0.36 7.04 28.55
CA ILE A 137 -0.87 6.50 29.15
C ILE A 137 -0.53 5.50 30.25
N ALA A 138 0.35 4.53 29.96
CA ALA A 138 0.78 3.54 30.95
C ALA A 138 1.44 4.18 32.19
N SER A 139 2.23 5.24 32.01
CA SER A 139 2.83 5.97 33.15
C SER A 139 1.81 6.72 34.01
N GLN A 140 0.71 7.20 33.42
CA GLN A 140 -0.35 7.89 34.17
C GLN A 140 -1.20 6.90 34.98
N GLU A 141 -1.49 5.73 34.41
CA GLU A 141 -2.19 4.65 35.12
C GLU A 141 -1.36 4.13 36.31
N ALA A 142 -0.04 3.97 36.13
CA ALA A 142 0.86 3.56 37.21
C ALA A 142 1.00 4.61 38.33
N GLY A 143 0.97 5.90 37.99
CA GLY A 143 1.05 6.99 38.97
C GLY A 143 -0.21 7.18 39.81
N THR A 144 -1.39 6.92 39.23
CA THR A 144 -2.68 7.06 39.92
C THR A 144 -2.91 5.94 40.95
N GLY A 145 -2.38 4.74 40.72
CA GLY A 145 -2.50 3.61 41.65
C GLY A 145 -1.61 3.72 42.91
N ALA A 146 -0.53 4.49 42.86
CA ALA A 146 0.39 4.65 43.98
C ALA A 146 -0.10 5.68 45.03
N ASP A 147 -0.94 6.64 44.62
CA ASP A 147 -1.45 7.70 45.51
C ASP A 147 -2.65 7.24 46.35
N SER A 148 -3.34 6.18 45.93
CA SER A 148 -4.46 5.58 46.67
C SER A 148 -4.04 4.66 47.82
N ASP A 149 -2.79 4.19 47.86
CA ASP A 149 -2.30 3.22 48.87
C ASP A 149 -1.73 3.92 50.12
N ASN A 150 -1.25 5.17 50.00
CA ASN A 150 -0.67 5.92 51.11
C ASN A 150 -1.70 6.63 52.02
N GLY A 151 -3.01 6.57 51.70
CA GLY A 151 -4.07 7.27 52.44
C GLY A 151 -4.70 6.46 53.57
N VAL A 152 -4.50 5.15 53.64
CA VAL A 152 -5.21 4.26 54.59
C VAL A 152 -4.41 4.04 55.89
N ASP A 153 -3.09 4.17 55.86
CA ASP A 153 -2.23 3.91 57.02
C ASP A 153 -2.10 5.11 57.99
N ALA A 154 -2.54 6.31 57.58
CA ALA A 154 -2.43 7.52 58.41
C ALA A 154 -3.62 7.74 59.37
N GLU A 155 -4.76 7.05 59.20
CA GLU A 155 -5.99 7.24 59.99
C GLU A 155 -6.19 6.19 61.11
N VAL A 156 -5.21 5.31 61.35
CA VAL A 156 -5.29 4.28 62.42
C VAL A 156 -4.36 4.58 63.60
N ALA A 157 -3.65 5.72 63.58
CA ALA A 157 -2.67 6.10 64.59
C ALA A 157 -3.01 7.37 65.39
N SER A 158 -4.29 7.74 65.51
CA SER A 158 -4.73 8.83 66.40
C SER A 158 -5.89 8.47 67.31
#